data_AF-A0A3B1JQ18-F1
#
_entry.id   AF-A0A3B1JQ18-F1
#
_cell.length_a   1.000
_cell.length_b   1.000
_cell.length_c   1.000
_cell.angle_alpha   90.00
_cell.angle_beta   90.00
_cell.angle_gamma   90.00
#
_symmetry.space_group_name_H-M   'P 1'
#
loop_
_entity.id
_entity.type
_entity.pdbx_description
1 polymer ?
#
loop_
_entity_poly.entity_id
_entity_poly.type
_entity_poly.pdbx_seq_one_letter_code
_entity_poly.pdbx_strand_id
1 'polypeptide(L)' 'LRTFLAVKPDGVQRKLVGEIIRRFERKGFKLVGMKLLQVKESLKLIKKRFEWLPFLYCLVKYMSSGPIVAMVRYRYFT' A
#
# COMPACT_ATOMS: atom_id res chain seq x y z
N LEU A 1 17.49 5.39 -1.25
CA LEU A 1 16.74 4.22 -0.70
C LEU A 1 15.40 4.08 -1.43
N ARG A 2 14.99 2.85 -1.80
CA ARG A 2 13.63 2.57 -2.32
C ARG A 2 12.74 2.07 -1.18
N THR A 3 11.51 2.57 -1.10
CA THR A 3 10.55 2.17 -0.07
C THR A 3 9.19 1.87 -0.71
N PHE A 4 8.60 0.74 -0.32
CA PHE A 4 7.25 0.36 -0.73
C PHE A 4 6.20 1.20 0.01
N LEU A 5 5.15 1.56 -0.71
CA LEU A 5 3.98 2.28 -0.22
C LEU A 5 2.72 1.59 -0.74
N ALA A 6 1.64 1.64 0.04
CA ALA A 6 0.34 1.20 -0.43
C ALA A 6 -0.74 2.17 0.04
N VAL A 7 -1.55 2.69 -0.88
CA VAL A 7 -2.84 3.28 -0.54
C VAL A 7 -3.82 2.13 -0.36
N LYS A 8 -4.32 1.97 0.86
CA LYS A 8 -5.27 0.93 1.25
C LYS A 8 -6.65 1.13 0.60
N PRO A 9 -7.55 0.13 0.64
CA PRO A 9 -8.81 0.20 -0.11
C PRO A 9 -9.67 1.42 0.22
N ASP A 10 -9.72 1.82 1.48
CA ASP A 10 -10.42 3.03 1.94
C ASP A 10 -9.90 4.30 1.28
N GLY A 11 -8.58 4.46 1.17
CA GLY A 11 -7.94 5.61 0.54
C GLY A 11 -8.19 5.65 -0.97
N VAL A 12 -8.29 4.49 -1.61
CA VAL A 12 -8.66 4.39 -3.03
C VAL A 12 -10.13 4.75 -3.23
N GLN A 13 -11.04 4.17 -2.45
CA GLN A 13 -12.48 4.44 -2.51
C GLN A 13 -12.81 5.91 -2.26
N ARG A 14 -12.10 6.54 -1.33
CA ARG A 14 -12.22 7.97 -1.01
C ARG A 14 -11.51 8.89 -2.01
N LYS A 15 -10.99 8.36 -3.11
CA LYS A 15 -10.29 9.10 -4.18
C LYS A 15 -9.08 9.91 -3.67
N LEU A 16 -8.38 9.41 -2.64
CA LEU A 16 -7.26 10.11 -1.98
C LEU A 16 -5.89 9.85 -2.65
N VAL A 17 -5.82 9.01 -3.67
CA VAL A 17 -4.56 8.58 -4.32
C VAL A 17 -3.75 9.79 -4.81
N GLY A 18 -4.38 10.73 -5.52
CA GLY A 18 -3.71 11.93 -6.02
C GLY A 18 -3.18 12.84 -4.91
N GLU A 19 -3.96 13.03 -3.84
CA GLU A 19 -3.52 13.82 -2.68
C GLU A 19 -2.31 13.19 -1.97
N ILE A 20 -2.30 11.86 -1.86
CA ILE A 20 -1.17 11.13 -1.27
C ILE A 20 0.08 11.27 -2.13
N ILE A 21 -0.04 11.10 -3.46
CA ILE A 21 1.07 11.30 -4.41
C ILE A 21 1.65 12.71 -4.25
N ARG A 22 0.78 13.73 -4.27
CA ARG A 22 1.16 15.14 -4.12
C ARG A 22 1.92 15.40 -2.82
N ARG A 23 1.59 14.73 -1.72
CA ARG A 23 2.31 14.86 -0.44
C ARG A 23 3.71 14.25 -0.50
N PHE A 24 3.90 13.14 -1.21
CA PHE A 24 5.22 12.53 -1.37
C PHE A 24 6.11 13.36 -2.29
N GLU A 25 5.59 13.84 -3.41
CA GLU A 25 6.33 14.68 -4.36
C GLU A 25 6.76 16.01 -3.73
N ARG A 26 5.87 16.69 -2.99
CA ARG A 26 6.21 17.92 -2.25
C ARG A 26 7.31 17.73 -1.21
N LYS A 27 7.48 16.52 -0.67
CA LYS A 27 8.57 16.17 0.26
C LYS A 27 9.87 15.80 -0.46
N GLY A 28 9.93 15.89 -1.78
CA GLY A 28 11.10 15.56 -2.59
C GLY A 28 11.27 14.05 -2.87
N PHE A 29 10.23 13.24 -2.66
CA PHE A 29 10.28 11.83 -3.05
C PHE A 29 9.88 11.67 -4.52
N LYS A 30 10.65 10.86 -5.26
CA LYS A 30 10.29 10.43 -6.61
C LYS A 30 9.49 9.13 -6.54
N LEU A 31 8.33 9.07 -7.19
CA LEU A 31 7.63 7.80 -7.41
C LEU A 31 8.25 7.11 -8.64
N VAL A 32 8.69 5.87 -8.46
CA VAL A 32 9.40 5.10 -9.51
C VAL A 32 8.60 3.92 -10.04
N GLY A 33 7.39 3.72 -9.52
CA GLY A 33 6.46 2.70 -9.99
C GLY A 33 5.16 2.77 -9.22
N MET A 34 4.06 2.45 -9.91
CA MET A 34 2.71 2.41 -9.34
C MET A 34 1.87 1.34 -10.04
N LYS A 35 1.03 0.62 -9.29
CA LYS A 35 0.10 -0.37 -9.83
C LYS A 35 -1.18 -0.43 -8.99
N LEU A 36 -2.33 -0.34 -9.65
CA LEU A 36 -3.62 -0.69 -9.06
C LEU A 36 -3.76 -2.21 -9.07
N LEU A 37 -4.07 -2.82 -7.93
CA LEU A 37 -4.19 -4.27 -7.83
C LEU A 37 -5.23 -4.69 -6.79
N GLN A 38 -5.91 -5.81 -7.06
CA GLN A 38 -6.78 -6.47 -6.10
C GLN A 38 -5.99 -7.52 -5.34
N VAL A 39 -6.02 -7.47 -4.00
CA VAL A 39 -5.33 -8.44 -3.15
C VAL A 39 -6.21 -9.69 -2.99
N LYS A 40 -6.11 -10.63 -3.95
CA LYS A 40 -6.94 -11.85 -3.98
C LYS A 40 -6.34 -13.05 -3.23
N GLU A 41 -5.02 -13.24 -3.23
CA GLU A 41 -4.42 -14.55 -2.88
C GLU A 41 -3.20 -14.55 -1.95
N SER A 42 -2.78 -13.41 -1.38
CA SER A 42 -1.64 -13.39 -0.44
C SER A 42 -1.99 -13.82 1.00
N LEU A 43 -3.23 -14.24 1.25
CA LEU A 43 -3.74 -14.69 2.55
C LEU A 43 -2.87 -15.76 3.21
N LYS A 44 -2.43 -16.78 2.45
CA LYS A 44 -1.63 -17.89 3.01
C LYS A 44 -0.25 -17.42 3.49
N LEU A 45 0.40 -16.59 2.68
CA LEU A 45 1.74 -16.08 2.98
C LEU A 45 1.71 -15.08 4.16
N ILE A 46 0.72 -14.20 4.17
CA ILE A 46 0.51 -13.21 5.23
C ILE A 46 0.14 -13.92 6.54
N LYS A 47 -0.73 -14.94 6.49
CA LYS A 47 -1.08 -15.76 7.66
C LYS A 47 0.15 -16.39 8.28
N LYS A 48 0.98 -17.08 7.49
CA LYS A 48 2.19 -17.75 8.00
C LYS A 48 3.19 -16.79 8.65
N ARG A 49 3.32 -15.56 8.13
CA ARG A 49 4.31 -14.60 8.63
C ARG A 49 3.84 -13.83 9.87
N PHE A 50 2.53 -13.68 10.03
CA PHE A 50 1.92 -12.79 11.02
C PHE A 50 0.90 -13.51 11.90
N GLU A 51 1.01 -14.84 12.02
CA GLU A 51 0.08 -15.69 12.75
C GLU A 51 -0.14 -15.26 14.20
N TRP A 52 0.89 -14.69 14.82
CA TRP A 52 0.87 -14.15 16.17
C TRP A 52 0.02 -12.88 16.35
N LEU A 53 -0.47 -12.26 15.26
CA LEU A 53 -1.29 -11.04 15.33
C LEU A 53 -2.79 -11.40 15.50
N PRO A 54 -3.42 -11.03 16.62
CA PRO A 54 -4.81 -11.41 16.92
C PRO A 54 -5.84 -10.81 15.96
N PHE A 55 -5.49 -9.71 15.27
CA PHE A 55 -6.36 -9.03 14.30
C PHE A 55 -6.05 -9.37 12.84
N LEU A 56 -5.18 -10.37 12.58
CA LEU A 56 -4.71 -10.70 11.23
C LEU A 56 -5.85 -10.99 10.26
N TYR A 57 -6.86 -11.74 10.71
CA TYR A 57 -8.02 -12.06 9.89
C TYR A 57 -8.77 -10.79 9.44
N CYS A 58 -9.04 -9.89 10.37
CA CYS A 58 -9.67 -8.59 10.08
C CYS A 58 -8.81 -7.74 9.14
N LEU A 59 -7.49 -7.71 9.35
CA LEU A 59 -6.57 -6.99 8.49
C LEU A 59 -6.60 -7.51 7.05
N VAL A 60 -6.61 -8.83 6.86
CA VAL A 60 -6.63 -9.37 5.50
C VAL A 60 -7.98 -9.18 4.84
N LYS A 61 -9.09 -9.41 5.56
CA LYS A 61 -10.43 -9.09 5.06
C LYS A 61 -10.54 -7.63 4.64
N TYR A 62 -9.96 -6.73 5.43
CA TYR A 62 -9.89 -5.31 5.12
C TYR A 62 -9.06 -5.03 3.86
N MET A 63 -7.85 -5.57 3.75
CA MET A 63 -6.98 -5.37 2.58
C MET A 63 -7.53 -5.99 1.29
N SER A 64 -8.39 -7.02 1.40
CA SER A 64 -9.08 -7.66 0.27
C SER A 64 -10.44 -7.04 -0.07
N SER A 65 -10.92 -6.06 0.71
CA SER A 65 -12.25 -5.44 0.51
C SER A 65 -12.35 -4.58 -0.76
N GLY A 66 -11.23 -4.25 -1.40
CA GLY A 66 -11.19 -3.44 -2.60
C GLY A 66 -9.77 -3.33 -3.14
N PRO A 67 -9.58 -2.58 -4.25
CA PRO A 67 -8.27 -2.44 -4.85
C PRO A 67 -7.37 -1.56 -4.00
N ILE A 68 -6.07 -1.85 -4.02
CA ILE A 68 -5.04 -0.99 -3.45
C ILE A 68 -4.22 -0.36 -4.58
N VAL A 69 -3.61 0.78 -4.29
CA VAL A 69 -2.56 1.35 -5.15
C VAL A 69 -1.22 1.10 -4.49
N ALA A 70 -0.46 0.14 -5.02
CA ALA A 70 0.92 -0.12 -4.61
C ALA A 70 1.85 0.83 -5.35
N MET A 71 2.82 1.41 -4.63
CA MET A 71 3.78 2.37 -5.15
C MET A 71 5.18 2.10 -4.60
N VAL A 72 6.19 2.57 -5.32
CA VAL A 72 7.56 2.61 -4.83
C VAL A 72 8.04 4.05 -4.87
N ARG A 73 8.46 4.56 -3.71
CA ARG A 73 9.14 5.85 -3.62
C ARG A 73 10.65 5.68 -3.56
N TYR A 74 11.36 6.67 -4.08
CA TYR A 74 12.80 6.80 -4.03
C TYR A 74 13.16 8.18 -3.46
N ARG A 75 14.15 8.23 -2.56
CA ARG A 75 14.76 9.48 -2.08
C ARG A 75 16.19 9.57 -2.59
N TYR A 76 16.51 10.70 -3.22
CA TYR A 76 17.88 11.09 -3.51
C TYR A 76 18.58 11.41 -2.19
N PHE A 77 19.81 10.90 -2.03
CA PHE A 77 20.72 11.40 -1.02
C PHE A 77 21.44 12.59 -1.68
N THR A 78 20.94 13.79 -1.45
CA THR A 78 21.76 15.00 -1.55
C THR A 78 22.53 15.16 -0.26
#